data_AF-A0A6G3DHW3-F1
#
_entry.id   AF-A0A6G3DHW3-F1
#
_cell.length_a   1.000
_cell.length_b   1.000
_cell.length_c   1.000
_cell.angle_alpha   90.00
_cell.angle_beta   90.00
_cell.angle_gamma   90.00
#
_symmetry.space_group_name_H-M   'P 1'
#
loop_
_entity.id
_entity.type
_entity.pdbx_description
1 polymer ?
#
loop_
_entity_poly.entity_id
_entity_poly.type
_entity_poly.pdbx_seq_one_letter_code
_entity_poly.pdbx_strand_id
1 'polypeptide(L)'
;MATAALLLPLLGAAPSAAVPPDAPPAPDHLQRAFATAAAEYQVPQSVLLGVSYLQSRWDAHGGAPSVTGGYGPLHLTDARTALAGASHHGEGAE
;
A
#
# COMPACT_ATOMS: atom_id res chain seq x y z
N MET A 1 -1.21 26.15 49.85
CA MET A 1 -2.41 25.72 49.10
C MET A 1 -2.25 26.20 47.67
N ALA A 2 -2.06 25.28 46.74
CA ALA A 2 -1.68 25.51 45.35
C ALA A 2 -2.90 25.50 44.44
N THR A 3 -2.91 26.33 43.40
CA THR A 3 -3.77 26.13 42.23
C THR A 3 -3.11 26.78 41.01
N ALA A 4 -2.40 25.95 40.25
CA ALA A 4 -1.88 26.29 38.93
C ALA A 4 -3.04 26.28 37.94
N ALA A 5 -3.28 27.41 37.26
CA ALA A 5 -4.21 27.48 36.15
C ALA A 5 -3.61 26.74 34.95
N LEU A 6 -4.25 25.64 34.56
CA LEU A 6 -3.87 24.78 33.44
C LEU A 6 -4.02 25.54 32.12
N LEU A 7 -2.89 25.82 31.47
CA LEU A 7 -2.85 26.14 30.04
C LEU A 7 -3.10 24.83 29.27
N LEU A 8 -4.31 24.67 28.73
CA LEU A 8 -4.62 23.61 27.77
C LEU A 8 -3.83 23.88 26.49
N PRO A 9 -2.87 23.03 26.07
CA PRO A 9 -2.36 23.11 24.72
C PRO A 9 -3.51 22.65 23.82
N LEU A 10 -3.90 23.51 22.87
CA LEU A 10 -4.75 23.14 21.75
C LEU A 10 -4.05 21.98 21.02
N LEU A 11 -4.45 20.76 21.34
CA LEU A 11 -4.01 19.57 20.66
C LEU A 11 -4.48 19.69 19.22
N GLY A 12 -3.53 19.97 18.32
CA GLY A 12 -3.77 20.07 16.90
C GLY A 12 -4.42 18.79 16.39
N ALA A 13 -5.72 18.85 16.13
CA ALA A 13 -6.40 17.88 15.29
C ALA A 13 -5.86 18.06 13.87
N ALA A 14 -4.75 17.38 13.56
CA ALA A 14 -4.38 17.16 12.18
C ALA A 14 -5.54 16.40 11.52
N PRO A 15 -6.04 16.83 10.34
CA PRO A 15 -7.02 16.05 9.63
C PRO A 15 -6.38 14.69 9.34
N SER A 16 -6.93 13.64 9.94
CA SER A 16 -6.65 12.28 9.51
C SER A 16 -7.16 12.22 8.07
N ALA A 17 -6.26 12.40 7.11
CA ALA A 17 -6.56 12.21 5.70
C ALA A 17 -6.88 10.72 5.55
N ALA A 18 -8.15 10.38 5.75
CA ALA A 18 -8.70 9.13 5.29
C ALA A 18 -8.53 9.17 3.77
N VAL A 19 -7.47 8.52 3.29
CA VAL A 19 -7.26 8.29 1.86
C VAL A 19 -8.50 7.50 1.42
N PRO A 20 -9.33 8.04 0.52
CA PRO A 20 -10.40 7.26 -0.08
C PRO A 20 -9.78 5.97 -0.61
N PRO A 21 -10.38 4.79 -0.37
CA PRO A 21 -9.82 3.53 -0.87
C PRO A 21 -9.57 3.60 -2.38
N ASP A 22 -10.40 4.35 -3.11
CA ASP A 22 -10.32 4.57 -4.55
C ASP A 22 -9.45 5.76 -5.01
N ALA A 23 -8.76 6.47 -4.10
CA ALA A 23 -7.84 7.51 -4.54
C ALA A 23 -6.63 6.86 -5.24
N PRO A 24 -6.28 7.26 -6.48
CA PRO A 24 -5.05 6.79 -7.09
C PRO A 24 -3.91 7.09 -6.11
N PRO A 25 -2.96 6.15 -5.88
CA PRO A 25 -1.86 6.40 -4.98
C PRO A 25 -1.21 7.70 -5.43
N ALA A 26 -1.21 8.69 -4.53
CA ALA A 26 -0.56 9.95 -4.83
C ALA A 26 0.85 9.63 -5.34
N PRO A 27 1.34 10.31 -6.40
CA PRO A 27 2.65 10.03 -6.97
C PRO A 27 3.73 9.90 -5.87
N ASP A 28 3.58 10.66 -4.79
CA ASP A 28 4.44 10.68 -3.62
C ASP A 28 4.43 9.37 -2.81
N HIS A 29 3.28 8.70 -2.67
CA HIS A 29 3.19 7.44 -1.93
C HIS A 29 3.94 6.32 -2.65
N LEU A 30 3.70 6.16 -3.96
CA LEU A 30 4.38 5.14 -4.76
C LEU A 30 5.89 5.38 -4.81
N GLN A 31 6.31 6.64 -5.01
CA GLN A 31 7.72 7.01 -5.00
C GLN A 31 8.39 6.73 -3.66
N ARG A 32 7.74 7.04 -2.52
CA ARG A 32 8.26 6.72 -1.18
C ARG A 32 8.40 5.21 -0.98
N ALA A 33 7.39 4.42 -1.36
CA ALA A 33 7.44 2.97 -1.25
C ALA A 33 8.62 2.38 -2.05
N PHE A 34 8.84 2.87 -3.27
CA PHE A 34 9.98 2.43 -4.07
C PHE A 34 11.32 2.98 -3.61
N ALA A 35 11.38 4.15 -2.96
CA ALA A 35 12.59 4.61 -2.31
C ALA A 35 13.00 3.70 -1.14
N THR A 36 12.03 3.27 -0.33
CA THR A 36 12.25 2.28 0.74
C THR A 36 12.73 0.94 0.16
N ALA A 37 12.04 0.43 -0.86
CA ALA A 37 12.42 -0.83 -1.50
C ALA A 37 13.81 -0.73 -2.18
N ALA A 38 14.16 0.41 -2.77
CA ALA A 38 15.47 0.63 -3.36
C ALA A 38 16.59 0.57 -2.31
N ALA A 39 16.38 1.16 -1.14
CA ALA A 39 17.32 1.11 -0.03
C ALA A 39 17.47 -0.31 0.55
N GLU A 40 16.40 -1.10 0.59
CA GLU A 40 16.43 -2.46 1.13
C GLU A 40 17.04 -3.46 0.15
N TYR A 41 16.55 -3.47 -1.09
CA TYR A 41 16.89 -4.47 -2.09
C TYR A 41 18.00 -4.04 -3.04
N GLN A 42 18.56 -2.84 -2.87
CA GLN A 42 19.64 -2.29 -3.68
C GLN A 42 19.32 -2.23 -5.18
N VAL A 43 18.03 -2.10 -5.52
CA VAL A 43 17.55 -1.88 -6.89
C VAL A 43 17.30 -0.39 -7.08
N PRO A 44 17.81 0.27 -8.14
CA PRO A 44 17.57 1.69 -8.35
C PRO A 44 16.08 2.03 -8.41
N GLN A 45 15.66 3.08 -7.70
CA GLN A 45 14.26 3.51 -7.64
C GLN A 45 13.66 3.77 -9.04
N SER A 46 14.46 4.30 -9.98
CA SER A 46 14.04 4.52 -11.36
C SER A 46 13.66 3.24 -12.10
N VAL A 47 14.32 2.12 -11.80
CA VAL A 47 13.99 0.80 -12.37
C VAL A 47 12.63 0.34 -11.85
N LEU A 48 12.39 0.46 -10.53
CA LEU A 48 11.10 0.10 -9.92
C LEU A 48 9.94 0.96 -10.49
N LEU A 49 10.16 2.26 -10.63
CA LEU A 49 9.21 3.18 -11.26
C LEU A 49 8.98 2.86 -12.74
N GLY A 50 10.03 2.55 -13.49
CA GLY A 50 9.93 2.21 -14.92
C GLY A 50 9.16 0.91 -15.17
N VAL A 51 9.48 -0.15 -14.43
CA VAL A 51 8.79 -1.44 -14.56
C VAL A 51 7.32 -1.33 -14.15
N SER A 52 7.03 -0.68 -13.03
CA SER A 52 5.63 -0.47 -12.59
C SER A 52 4.82 0.36 -13.59
N TYR A 53 5.44 1.35 -14.25
CA TYR A 53 4.77 2.09 -15.31
C TYR A 53 4.49 1.20 -16.54
N LEU A 54 5.43 0.36 -16.94
CA LEU A 54 5.23 -0.57 -18.06
C LEU A 54 4.11 -1.58 -17.78
N GLN A 55 4.00 -2.04 -16.52
CA GLN A 55 3.01 -3.03 -16.11
C GLN A 55 1.57 -2.50 -16.10
N SER A 56 1.36 -1.32 -15.52
CA SER A 56 0.00 -0.83 -15.22
C SER A 56 -0.20 0.64 -15.50
N ARG A 57 0.82 1.35 -15.99
CA ARG A 57 0.87 2.82 -16.05
C ARG A 57 0.66 3.47 -14.67
N TRP A 58 1.13 2.78 -13.62
CA TRP A 58 0.92 3.11 -12.20
C TRP A 58 -0.53 3.03 -11.71
N ASP A 59 -1.39 2.33 -12.44
CA ASP A 59 -2.74 2.07 -11.98
C ASP A 59 -2.77 1.07 -10.83
N ALA A 60 -3.36 1.46 -9.71
CA ALA A 60 -3.47 0.62 -8.52
C ALA A 60 -4.87 0.01 -8.33
N HIS A 61 -5.76 0.12 -9.33
CA HIS A 61 -7.13 -0.39 -9.29
C HIS A 61 -7.92 0.04 -8.04
N GLY A 62 -7.70 1.26 -7.51
CA GLY A 62 -8.36 1.73 -6.28
C GLY A 62 -8.10 0.84 -5.06
N GLY A 63 -6.95 0.14 -5.04
CA GLY A 63 -6.64 -0.85 -4.00
C GLY A 63 -7.43 -2.17 -4.11
N ALA A 64 -8.37 -2.28 -5.04
CA ALA A 64 -9.10 -3.51 -5.30
C ALA A 64 -8.22 -4.56 -6.00
N PRO A 65 -8.46 -5.86 -5.77
CA PRO A 65 -7.78 -6.90 -6.52
C PRO A 65 -8.25 -6.93 -7.98
N SER A 66 -7.33 -7.27 -8.88
CA SER A 66 -7.65 -7.71 -10.24
C SER A 66 -8.41 -9.04 -10.25
N VAL A 67 -8.95 -9.43 -11.41
CA VAL A 67 -9.65 -10.72 -11.60
C VAL A 67 -8.76 -11.95 -11.35
N THR A 68 -7.44 -11.78 -11.39
CA THR A 68 -6.47 -12.84 -11.07
C THR A 68 -5.85 -12.66 -9.67
N GLY A 69 -6.39 -11.78 -8.84
CA GLY A 69 -5.99 -11.60 -7.44
C GLY A 69 -4.71 -10.81 -7.22
N GLY A 70 -4.17 -10.17 -8.25
CA GLY A 70 -3.05 -9.22 -8.14
C GLY A 70 -3.50 -7.83 -7.71
N TYR A 71 -2.65 -7.12 -6.95
CA TYR A 71 -2.89 -5.81 -6.37
C TYR A 71 -1.88 -4.76 -6.84
N GLY A 72 -2.34 -3.52 -6.93
CA GLY A 72 -1.49 -2.34 -7.12
C GLY A 72 -0.76 -2.30 -8.48
N PRO A 73 0.14 -1.31 -8.64
CA PRO A 73 0.83 -1.06 -9.91
C PRO A 73 1.72 -2.18 -10.44
N LEU A 74 2.09 -3.12 -9.57
CA LEU A 74 2.96 -4.25 -9.90
C LEU A 74 2.18 -5.56 -10.04
N HIS A 75 0.85 -5.54 -9.90
CA HIS A 75 -0.01 -6.73 -9.95
C HIS A 75 0.45 -7.82 -8.96
N LEU A 76 0.88 -7.41 -7.76
CA LEU A 76 1.44 -8.34 -6.77
C LEU A 76 0.31 -9.17 -6.14
N THR A 77 0.47 -10.48 -6.12
CA THR A 77 -0.44 -11.38 -5.42
C THR A 77 -0.18 -11.32 -3.92
N ASP A 78 -1.24 -11.28 -3.10
CA ASP A 78 -1.11 -11.55 -1.67
C ASP A 78 -0.80 -13.04 -1.47
N ALA A 79 0.49 -13.35 -1.30
CA ALA A 79 0.98 -14.71 -1.16
C ALA A 79 0.36 -15.42 0.05
N ARG A 80 0.09 -14.73 1.17
CA ARG A 80 -0.51 -15.36 2.36
C ARG A 80 -1.92 -15.83 2.05
N THR A 81 -2.74 -14.94 1.49
CA THR A 81 -4.12 -15.26 1.12
C THR A 81 -4.17 -16.32 0.02
N ALA A 82 -3.28 -16.23 -0.98
CA ALA A 82 -3.18 -17.23 -2.04
C ALA A 82 -2.80 -18.62 -1.52
N LEU A 83 -1.85 -18.71 -0.60
CA LEU A 83 -1.43 -19.98 0.01
C LEU A 83 -2.53 -20.61 0.88
N ALA A 84 -3.28 -19.80 1.63
CA ALA A 84 -4.43 -20.29 2.41
C ALA A 84 -5.55 -20.85 1.51
N GLY A 85 -5.86 -20.19 0.39
CA GLY A 85 -6.84 -20.67 -0.58
C GLY A 85 -6.40 -21.97 -1.29
N ALA A 86 -5.10 -22.13 -1.56
CA ALA A 86 -4.55 -23.33 -2.19
C ALA A 86 -4.70 -24.59 -1.30
N SER A 87 -4.52 -24.47 0.03
CA SER A 87 -4.79 -25.60 0.93
C SER A 87 -6.25 -26.05 0.92
N HIS A 88 -7.20 -25.16 0.62
CA HIS A 88 -8.61 -25.51 0.48
C HIS A 88 -8.96 -26.13 -0.88
N HIS A 89 -8.18 -25.87 -1.94
CA HIS A 89 -8.34 -26.51 -3.25
C HIS A 89 -7.62 -27.86 -3.38
N GLY A 90 -6.72 -28.21 -2.45
CA GLY A 90 -6.05 -29.52 -2.41
C GLY A 90 -6.86 -30.63 -1.73
N GLU A 91 -7.91 -30.25 -0.99
CA GLU A 91 -8.79 -31.18 -0.24
C GLU A 91 -10.19 -31.28 -0.86
N GLY A 92 -10.28 -31.00 -2.17
CA GLY A 92 -11.41 -31.40 -3.00
C GLY A 92 -11.09 -32.74 -3.65
N ALA A 93 -11.80 -33.79 -3.24
CA ALA A 93 -11.85 -35.02 -4.01
C ALA A 93 -12.54 -34.73 -5.35
N GLU A 94 -11.77 -34.76 -6.43
CA GLU A 94 -12.28 -35.04 -7.78
C GLU A 94 -12.46 -36.56 -7.94
#